data_AF-A0A844GFP1-F1
#
_entry.id   AF-A0A844GFP1-F1
#
_cell.length_a   1.000
_cell.length_b   1.000
_cell.length_c   1.000
_cell.angle_alpha   90.00
_cell.angle_beta   90.00
_cell.angle_gamma   90.00
#
_symmetry.space_group_name_H-M   'P 1'
#
loop_
_entity.id
_entity.type
_entity.pdbx_description
1 polymer ?
#
loop_
_entity_poly.entity_id
_entity_poly.type
_entity_poly.pdbx_seq_one_letter_code
_entity_poly.pdbx_strand_id
1 'polypeptide(L)' 'MTSAVAFFLLFVACTLAITGWAARRTASVDAFYTAGGRLPGWLNGIALVNDYLSAAAFLGAA' A
#
# COMPACT_ATOMS: atom_id res chain seq x y z
N MET A 1 7.72 -25.59 -7.04
CA MET A 1 7.84 -24.14 -6.75
C MET A 1 8.97 -23.97 -5.76
N THR A 2 9.97 -23.14 -6.07
CA THR A 2 11.00 -22.76 -5.09
C THR A 2 10.35 -21.94 -3.98
N SER A 3 10.86 -22.05 -2.74
CA SER A 3 10.31 -21.34 -1.57
C SER A 3 10.21 -19.83 -1.80
N ALA A 4 11.16 -19.23 -2.54
CA ALA A 4 11.13 -17.81 -2.91
C ALA A 4 9.93 -17.41 -3.78
N VAL A 5 9.56 -18.23 -4.77
CA VAL A 5 8.40 -17.97 -5.63
C VAL A 5 7.09 -18.08 -4.83
N ALA A 6 7.03 -19.02 -3.88
CA ALA A 6 5.88 -19.15 -2.99
C ALA A 6 5.72 -17.90 -2.10
N PHE A 7 6.79 -17.37 -1.52
CA PHE A 7 6.76 -16.14 -0.73
C PHE A 7 6.38 -14.91 -1.56
N PHE A 8 6.91 -14.77 -2.77
CA PHE A 8 6.55 -13.68 -3.68
C PHE A 8 5.04 -13.68 -3.98
N LEU A 9 4.50 -14.83 -4.37
CA LEU A 9 3.08 -14.96 -4.67
C LEU A 9 2.20 -14.73 -3.45
N LEU A 10 2.62 -15.21 -2.27
CA LEU A 10 1.92 -14.94 -1.01
C LEU A 10 1.87 -13.44 -0.72
N PHE A 11 3.00 -12.74 -0.84
CA PHE A 11 3.08 -11.31 -0.61
C PHE A 11 2.14 -10.54 -1.56
N VAL A 12 2.21 -10.83 -2.86
CA VAL A 12 1.35 -10.20 -3.88
C VAL A 12 -0.13 -10.47 -3.59
N ALA A 13 -0.50 -11.71 -3.28
CA ALA A 13 -1.88 -12.08 -2.97
C ALA A 13 -2.40 -11.35 -1.73
N CYS A 14 -1.58 -11.25 -0.68
CA CYS A 14 -1.92 -10.49 0.53
C CYS A 14 -2.13 -9.01 0.22
N THR A 15 -1.22 -8.37 -0.53
CA THR A 15 -1.35 -6.96 -0.92
C THR A 15 -2.65 -6.72 -1.69
N LEU A 16 -2.95 -7.55 -2.71
CA LEU A 16 -4.17 -7.41 -3.50
C LEU A 16 -5.44 -7.66 -2.67
N ALA A 17 -5.42 -8.62 -1.74
CA ALA A 17 -6.55 -8.88 -0.85
C ALA A 17 -6.85 -7.68 0.05
N ILE A 18 -5.82 -7.05 0.62
CA ILE A 18 -5.97 -5.85 1.47
C ILE A 18 -6.49 -4.68 0.63
N THR A 19 -5.92 -4.43 -0.56
CA THR A 19 -6.37 -3.35 -1.45
C THR A 19 -7.82 -3.55 -1.89
N GLY A 20 -8.22 -4.77 -2.29
CA GLY A 20 -9.58 -5.07 -2.68
C GLY A 20 -10.59 -4.93 -1.55
N TRP A 21 -10.21 -5.33 -0.33
CA TRP A 21 -11.00 -5.15 0.88
C TRP A 21 -11.18 -3.67 1.26
N ALA A 22 -10.13 -2.86 1.08
CA ALA A 22 -10.16 -1.43 1.35
C ALA A 22 -10.99 -0.68 0.30
N ALA A 23 -10.78 -0.98 -0.99
CA ALA A 23 -11.51 -0.36 -2.10
C ALA A 23 -13.03 -0.54 -1.99
N ARG A 24 -13.48 -1.68 -1.44
CA ARG A 24 -14.91 -1.97 -1.21
C ARG A 24 -15.54 -1.16 -0.06
N ARG A 25 -14.74 -0.55 0.83
CA ARG A 25 -15.23 0.30 1.94
C ARG A 25 -15.19 1.79 1.62
N THR A 26 -14.52 2.19 0.55
CA THR A 26 -14.40 3.59 0.14
C THR A 26 -15.53 3.93 -0.84
N ALA A 27 -16.63 4.48 -0.33
CA ALA A 27 -17.85 4.75 -1.11
C ALA A 27 -18.10 6.24 -1.43
N SER A 28 -17.33 7.17 -0.85
CA SER A 28 -17.47 8.62 -1.09
C SER A 28 -16.16 9.26 -1.53
N VAL A 29 -16.28 10.35 -2.29
CA VAL A 29 -15.14 11.17 -2.77
C VAL A 29 -14.30 11.68 -1.60
N ASP A 30 -14.95 12.12 -0.52
CA ASP A 30 -14.27 12.57 0.68
C ASP A 30 -13.49 11.43 1.38
N ALA A 31 -14.08 10.23 1.45
CA ALA A 31 -13.39 9.06 1.96
C ALA A 31 -12.20 8.62 1.07
N PHE A 32 -12.21 8.97 -0.22
CA PHE A 32 -11.12 8.64 -1.15
C PHE A 32 -9.96 9.64 -1.06
N TYR A 33 -10.25 10.94 -0.96
CA TYR A 33 -9.22 11.99 -0.98
C TYR A 33 -8.68 12.37 0.40
N THR A 34 -9.54 12.42 1.42
CA THR A 34 -9.14 12.87 2.77
C THR A 34 -9.18 11.74 3.79
N ALA A 35 -9.60 10.54 3.37
CA ALA A 35 -10.00 9.46 4.28
C ALA A 35 -10.99 9.92 5.36
N GLY A 36 -11.82 10.93 5.03
CA GLY A 36 -12.75 11.58 5.94
C GLY A 36 -12.09 12.36 7.08
N GLY A 37 -10.81 12.74 6.96
CA GLY A 37 -10.05 13.43 8.01
C GLY A 37 -9.68 12.55 9.20
N ARG A 38 -9.76 11.23 9.08
CA ARG A 38 -9.65 10.27 10.21
C ARG A 38 -8.26 9.67 10.41
N LEU A 39 -7.30 9.91 9.52
CA LEU A 39 -5.94 9.38 9.68
C LEU A 39 -5.08 10.27 10.61
N PRO A 40 -4.47 9.70 11.67
CA PRO A 40 -3.50 10.42 12.49
C PRO A 40 -2.23 10.73 11.68
N GLY A 41 -1.60 11.88 11.96
CA GLY A 41 -0.49 12.40 11.15
C GLY A 41 0.71 11.47 11.02
N TRP A 42 0.98 10.61 12.00
CA TRP A 42 2.08 9.65 11.93
C TRP A 42 1.80 8.49 10.96
N LEU A 43 0.55 8.01 10.84
CA LEU A 43 0.16 7.02 9.84
C LEU A 43 0.24 7.61 8.43
N ASN A 44 -0.13 8.89 8.28
CA ASN A 44 0.05 9.61 7.02
C ASN A 44 1.54 9.76 6.67
N GLY A 45 2.39 10.07 7.66
CA GLY A 45 3.84 10.14 7.48
C GLY A 45 4.46 8.82 7.01
N ILE A 46 4.01 7.68 7.56
CA ILE A 46 4.46 6.35 7.11
C ILE A 46 4.02 6.07 5.66
N ALA A 47 2.80 6.44 5.29
CA ALA A 47 2.32 6.30 3.92
C ALA A 47 3.14 7.12 2.93
N LEU A 48 3.48 8.37 3.28
CA LEU A 48 4.38 9.22 2.48
C LEU A 48 5.77 8.60 2.31
N VAL A 49 6.36 8.11 3.40
CA VAL A 49 7.69 7.44 3.33
C VAL A 49 7.65 6.25 2.38
N ASN A 50 6.57 5.47 2.40
CA ASN A 50 6.37 4.37 1.45
C ASN A 50 6.35 4.86 -0.01
N ASP A 51 5.63 5.94 -0.31
CA ASP A 51 5.55 6.48 -1.67
C ASP A 51 6.88 7.06 -2.15
N TYR A 52 7.70 7.60 -1.25
CA TYR A 52 9.07 8.01 -1.56
C TYR A 52 10.00 6.82 -1.83
N LEU A 53 9.76 5.66 -1.22
CA LEU A 53 10.55 4.45 -1.38
C LEU A 53 10.06 3.63 -2.58
N SER A 54 10.23 4.16 -3.79
CA SER A 54 9.97 3.40 -5.02
C SER A 54 10.98 2.26 -5.21
N ALA A 55 10.61 1.22 -5.96
CA ALA A 55 11.51 0.12 -6.35
C ALA A 55 12.80 0.62 -7.03
N ALA A 56 12.72 1.75 -7.73
CA ALA A 56 13.88 2.42 -8.33
C ALA A 56 14.87 2.92 -7.26
N ALA A 57 14.39 3.53 -6.17
CA ALA A 57 15.21 3.94 -5.06
C ALA A 57 15.87 2.75 -4.36
N PHE A 58 15.15 1.62 -4.27
CA PHE A 58 15.69 0.38 -3.71
C PHE A 58 16.75 -0.28 -4.62
N LEU A 59 16.58 -0.19 -5.94
CA LEU A 59 17.55 -0.69 -6.93
C LEU A 59 18.77 0.25 -7.08
N GLY A 60 18.72 1.48 -6.53
CA GLY A 60 19.78 2.48 -6.63
C GLY A 60 19.78 3.26 -7.95
N ALA A 61 18.68 3.21 -8.73
CA ALA A 61 18.50 4.06 -9.89
C ALA A 61 18.14 5.48 -9.42
N ALA A 62 19.17 6.32 -9.28
CA ALA A 62 19.08 7.77 -9.19
C ALA A 62 19.51 8.39 -10.52
#